data_AF-A0A267MNW8-F1
#
_entry.id   AF-A0A267MNW8-F1
#
_cell.length_a   1.000
_cell.length_b   1.000
_cell.length_c   1.000
_cell.angle_alpha   90.00
_cell.angle_beta   90.00
_cell.angle_gamma   90.00
#
_symmetry.space_group_name_H-M   'P 1'
#
loop_
_entity.id
_entity.type
_entity.pdbx_description
1 polymer ?
#
loop_
_entity_poly.entity_id
_entity_poly.type
_entity_poly.pdbx_seq_one_letter_code
_entity_poly.pdbx_strand_id
1 'polypeptide(L)'
;MNYIREAELYLKHYGDLKYILNHINREITKLKWSGAPSDAKAIVIDDMPQGNKVPEDIMDIAYRLKCYMEMKKETEEKLDEINATLDEMNEDGEQLGELLKYWHVDKLDKDEIAEKMGYSRRSIYNLKEKAIKKFAIRIFGIKGLMVV
;
A
#
# COMPACT_ATOMS: atom_id res chain seq x y z
N MET A 1 -17.05 -10.58 -7.80
CA MET A 1 -16.13 -9.81 -6.93
C MET A 1 -16.90 -8.64 -6.35
N ASN A 2 -16.74 -8.35 -5.05
CA ASN A 2 -17.34 -7.18 -4.41
C ASN A 2 -16.26 -6.11 -4.24
N TYR A 3 -16.16 -5.19 -5.20
CA TYR A 3 -15.10 -4.17 -5.25
C TYR A 3 -15.24 -3.11 -4.16
N ILE A 4 -16.46 -2.88 -3.64
CA ILE A 4 -16.67 -2.00 -2.47
C ILE A 4 -15.98 -2.60 -1.24
N ARG A 5 -16.19 -3.90 -1.01
CA ARG A 5 -15.54 -4.61 0.11
C ARG A 5 -14.03 -4.67 -0.05
N GLU A 6 -13.53 -4.79 -1.28
CA GLU A 6 -12.10 -4.78 -1.57
C GLU A 6 -11.46 -3.41 -1.33
N ALA A 7 -12.16 -2.33 -1.74
CA ALA A 7 -11.77 -0.95 -1.42
C ALA A 7 -11.69 -0.71 0.10
N GLU A 8 -12.71 -1.16 0.85
CA GLU A 8 -12.68 -1.06 2.32
C GLU A 8 -11.51 -1.84 2.93
N LEU A 9 -11.14 -2.99 2.36
CA LEU A 9 -9.98 -3.76 2.81
C LEU A 9 -8.68 -2.98 2.60
N TYR A 10 -8.50 -2.35 1.44
CA TYR A 10 -7.31 -1.51 1.17
C TYR A 10 -7.19 -0.37 2.20
N LEU A 11 -8.29 0.32 2.48
CA LEU A 11 -8.32 1.39 3.48
C LEU A 11 -8.10 0.87 4.89
N LYS A 12 -8.70 -0.27 5.25
CA LYS A 12 -8.59 -0.87 6.59
C LYS A 12 -7.15 -1.30 6.90
N HIS A 13 -6.47 -1.90 5.92
CA HIS A 13 -5.11 -2.43 6.03
C HIS A 13 -4.04 -1.42 5.63
N TYR A 14 -4.40 -0.17 5.32
CA TYR A 14 -3.45 0.89 4.99
C TYR A 14 -2.35 1.05 6.06
N GLY A 15 -2.73 1.03 7.34
CA GLY A 15 -1.78 1.05 8.45
C GLY A 15 -0.84 -0.16 8.47
N ASP A 16 -1.36 -1.35 8.16
CA ASP A 16 -0.58 -2.59 8.08
C ASP A 16 0.41 -2.55 6.91
N LEU A 17 0.02 -1.96 5.77
CA LEU A 17 0.89 -1.76 4.61
C LEU A 17 2.05 -0.79 4.93
N LYS A 18 1.78 0.28 5.68
CA LYS A 18 2.85 1.17 6.19
C LYS A 18 3.76 0.45 7.19
N TYR A 19 3.19 -0.37 8.07
CA TYR A 19 3.96 -1.13 9.05
C TYR A 19 4.86 -2.17 8.38
N ILE A 20 4.34 -2.93 7.41
CA ILE A 20 5.11 -3.97 6.73
C ILE A 20 6.27 -3.36 5.92
N LEU A 21 6.14 -2.15 5.35
CA LEU A 21 7.26 -1.47 4.72
C LEU A 21 8.45 -1.25 5.67
N ASN A 22 8.19 -0.90 6.93
CA ASN A 22 9.27 -0.78 7.92
C ASN A 22 9.94 -2.12 8.18
N HIS A 23 9.17 -3.21 8.23
CA HIS A 23 9.71 -4.55 8.37
C HIS A 23 10.56 -4.95 7.14
N ILE A 24 10.04 -4.76 5.92
CA ILE A 24 10.74 -5.06 4.67
C ILE A 24 12.06 -4.28 4.58
N ASN A 25 12.05 -2.98 4.91
CA ASN A 25 13.27 -2.17 4.92
C ASN A 25 14.32 -2.69 5.93
N ARG A 26 13.89 -3.18 7.10
CA ARG A 26 14.80 -3.81 8.07
C ARG A 26 15.40 -5.09 7.54
N GLU A 27 14.62 -5.94 6.88
CA GLU A 27 15.12 -7.20 6.30
C GLU A 27 16.06 -6.95 5.12
N ILE A 28 15.73 -6.01 4.22
CA ILE A 28 16.65 -5.56 3.16
C ILE A 28 17.97 -5.08 3.76
N THR A 29 17.90 -4.28 4.83
CA THR A 29 19.09 -3.77 5.52
C THR A 29 19.92 -4.95 6.05
N LYS A 30 19.32 -5.86 6.83
CA LYS A 30 20.00 -7.04 7.37
C LYS A 30 20.69 -7.87 6.29
N LEU A 31 20.00 -8.14 5.18
CA LEU A 31 20.54 -8.93 4.07
C LEU A 31 21.74 -8.24 3.41
N LYS A 32 21.69 -6.91 3.22
CA LYS A 32 22.82 -6.12 2.72
C LYS A 32 24.03 -6.19 3.67
N TRP A 33 23.81 -6.15 4.98
CA TRP A 33 24.89 -6.28 5.98
C TRP A 33 25.46 -7.70 6.06
N SER A 34 24.68 -8.74 5.76
CA SER A 34 25.16 -10.14 5.75
C SER A 34 25.94 -10.54 4.49
N GLY A 35 26.33 -9.58 3.65
CA GLY A 35 27.13 -9.82 2.45
C GLY A 35 26.32 -10.06 1.18
N ALA A 36 25.02 -9.75 1.16
CA ALA A 36 24.26 -9.72 -0.10
C ALA A 36 24.85 -8.65 -1.03
N PRO A 37 25.05 -8.94 -2.32
CA PRO A 37 25.41 -7.92 -3.31
C PRO A 37 24.42 -6.75 -3.25
N SER A 38 24.93 -5.52 -3.20
CA SER A 38 24.13 -4.31 -2.98
C SER A 38 23.12 -4.02 -4.09
N ASP A 39 23.32 -4.60 -5.28
CA ASP A 39 22.46 -4.51 -6.44
C ASP A 39 22.01 -5.91 -6.89
N ALA A 40 20.69 -6.10 -7.03
CA ALA A 40 20.10 -7.29 -7.64
C ALA A 40 20.57 -7.54 -9.10
N LYS A 41 21.17 -6.51 -9.74
CA LYS A 41 21.82 -6.59 -11.06
C LYS A 41 23.28 -7.02 -11.02
N ALA A 42 23.94 -7.00 -9.86
CA ALA A 42 25.36 -7.31 -9.73
C ALA A 42 25.67 -8.82 -9.74
N ILE A 43 24.64 -9.67 -9.76
CA ILE A 43 24.81 -11.12 -9.94
C ILE A 43 24.84 -11.40 -11.43
N VAL A 44 25.91 -10.96 -12.08
CA VAL A 44 26.27 -11.44 -13.41
C VAL A 44 26.92 -12.81 -13.19
N ILE A 45 26.11 -13.87 -13.32
CA ILE A 45 26.58 -15.27 -13.24
C ILE A 45 27.52 -15.61 -14.43
N ASP A 46 27.52 -14.79 -15.47
CA ASP A 46 28.10 -15.09 -16.78
C ASP A 46 29.63 -14.90 -16.88
N ASP A 47 30.26 -14.20 -15.92
CA ASP A 47 31.69 -13.82 -15.98
C ASP A 47 32.56 -14.51 -14.91
N MET A 48 32.04 -15.54 -14.23
CA MET A 48 32.81 -16.28 -13.22
C MET A 48 33.68 -17.38 -13.86
N PRO A 49 34.97 -17.50 -13.48
CA PRO A 49 35.83 -18.56 -13.99
C PRO A 49 35.20 -19.92 -13.65
N GLN A 50 35.09 -20.80 -14.64
CA GLN A 50 34.34 -22.06 -14.65
C GLN A 50 34.68 -23.10 -13.54
N GLY A 51 35.49 -22.76 -12.54
CA GLY A 51 35.96 -23.66 -11.50
C GLY A 51 35.35 -23.47 -10.10
N ASN A 52 34.79 -22.31 -9.77
CA ASN A 52 34.33 -22.03 -8.40
C ASN A 52 32.80 -21.93 -8.33
N LYS A 53 32.16 -22.97 -7.77
CA LYS A 53 30.75 -22.90 -7.37
C LYS A 53 30.57 -21.70 -6.43
N VAL A 54 29.70 -20.77 -6.79
CA VAL A 54 29.18 -19.78 -5.83
C VAL A 54 28.57 -20.58 -4.67
N PRO A 55 28.92 -20.28 -3.41
CA PRO A 55 28.28 -20.92 -2.25
C PRO A 55 26.76 -20.78 -2.33
N GLU A 56 26.02 -21.88 -2.15
CA GLU A 56 24.54 -21.87 -2.20
C GLU A 56 23.94 -20.81 -1.27
N ASP A 57 24.58 -20.55 -0.13
CA ASP A 57 24.18 -19.51 0.83
C ASP A 57 24.14 -18.11 0.22
N ILE A 58 25.05 -17.77 -0.70
CA ILE A 58 25.10 -16.46 -1.35
C ILE A 58 23.94 -16.32 -2.35
N MET A 59 23.61 -17.39 -3.06
CA MET A 59 22.45 -17.41 -3.97
C MET A 59 21.14 -17.28 -3.21
N ASP A 60 20.99 -17.95 -2.05
CA ASP A 60 19.81 -17.82 -1.19
C ASP A 60 19.63 -16.39 -0.68
N ILE A 61 20.71 -15.80 -0.15
CA ILE A 61 20.71 -14.41 0.36
C ILE A 61 20.31 -13.43 -0.76
N ALA A 62 20.87 -13.60 -1.95
CA ALA A 62 20.56 -12.79 -3.12
C ALA A 62 19.09 -12.91 -3.57
N TYR A 63 18.57 -14.13 -3.64
CA TYR A 63 17.19 -14.38 -4.02
C TYR A 63 16.22 -13.75 -3.01
N ARG A 64 16.47 -13.91 -1.72
CA ARG A 64 15.69 -13.29 -0.65
C ARG A 64 15.70 -11.77 -0.74
N LEU A 65 16.87 -11.17 -0.99
CA LEU A 65 16.98 -9.73 -1.19
C LEU A 65 16.12 -9.26 -2.37
N LYS A 66 16.17 -9.97 -3.50
CA LYS A 66 15.33 -9.67 -4.67
C LYS A 66 13.84 -9.73 -4.32
N CYS A 67 13.37 -10.79 -3.66
CA CYS A 67 11.98 -10.90 -3.25
C CYS A 67 11.54 -9.75 -2.33
N TYR A 68 12.35 -9.38 -1.34
CA TYR A 68 12.03 -8.23 -0.48
C TYR A 68 12.02 -6.90 -1.24
N MET A 69 12.91 -6.70 -2.21
CA MET A 69 12.91 -5.50 -3.05
C MET A 69 11.68 -5.42 -3.95
N GLU A 70 11.25 -6.54 -4.54
CA GLU A 70 10.02 -6.62 -5.34
C GLU A 70 8.79 -6.35 -4.46
N MET A 71 8.67 -7.02 -3.31
CA MET A 71 7.60 -6.79 -2.34
C MET A 71 7.55 -5.33 -1.86
N LYS A 72 8.72 -4.72 -1.62
CA LYS A 72 8.81 -3.31 -1.25
C LYS A 72 8.19 -2.43 -2.33
N LYS A 73 8.65 -2.61 -3.57
CA LYS A 73 8.19 -1.83 -4.72
C LYS A 73 6.68 -1.94 -4.90
N GLU A 74 6.14 -3.16 -4.91
CA GLU A 74 4.69 -3.39 -5.06
C GLU A 74 3.88 -2.74 -3.93
N THR A 75 4.39 -2.79 -2.71
CA THR A 75 3.73 -2.18 -1.54
C THR A 75 3.77 -0.65 -1.60
N GLU A 76 4.91 -0.06 -1.99
CA GLU A 76 5.06 1.39 -2.18
C GLU A 76 4.14 1.89 -3.29
N GLU A 77 4.14 1.25 -4.46
CA GLU A 77 3.28 1.60 -5.59
C GLU A 77 1.79 1.55 -5.20
N LYS A 78 1.36 0.52 -4.47
CA LYS A 78 -0.02 0.41 -4.01
C LYS A 78 -0.39 1.49 -2.98
N LEU A 79 0.52 1.83 -2.07
CA LEU A 79 0.30 2.90 -1.10
C LEU A 79 0.21 4.26 -1.77
N ASP A 80 1.07 4.53 -2.75
CA ASP A 80 1.06 5.77 -3.53
C ASP A 80 -0.23 5.89 -4.34
N GLU A 81 -0.70 4.82 -4.96
CA GLU A 81 -1.99 4.77 -5.66
C GLU A 81 -3.16 5.10 -4.71
N ILE A 82 -3.18 4.52 -3.51
CA ILE A 82 -4.19 4.80 -2.49
C ILE A 82 -4.13 6.27 -2.06
N ASN A 83 -2.93 6.80 -1.78
CA ASN A 83 -2.74 8.18 -1.34
C ASN A 83 -3.20 9.18 -2.40
N ALA A 84 -2.74 9.00 -3.64
CA ALA A 84 -3.14 9.84 -4.77
C ALA A 84 -4.65 9.83 -4.94
N THR A 85 -5.27 8.65 -4.92
CA THR A 85 -6.73 8.53 -5.04
C THR A 85 -7.47 9.28 -3.93
N LEU A 86 -7.01 9.17 -2.67
CA LEU A 86 -7.60 9.88 -1.55
C LEU A 86 -7.43 11.40 -1.69
N ASP A 87 -6.26 11.86 -2.14
CA ASP A 87 -5.99 13.29 -2.31
C ASP A 87 -6.86 13.90 -3.43
N GLU A 88 -6.93 13.25 -4.59
CA GLU A 88 -7.79 13.67 -5.69
C GLU A 88 -9.29 13.62 -5.32
N MET A 89 -9.69 12.81 -4.33
CA MET A 89 -11.09 12.74 -3.87
C MET A 89 -11.52 13.95 -3.03
N ASN A 90 -10.56 14.76 -2.58
CA ASN A 90 -10.82 16.02 -1.90
C ASN A 90 -11.08 17.18 -2.88
N GLU A 91 -10.89 16.95 -4.18
CA GLU A 91 -11.31 17.86 -5.24
C GLU A 91 -12.86 17.97 -5.27
N ASP A 92 -13.38 19.12 -5.69
CA ASP A 92 -14.82 19.46 -5.71
C ASP A 92 -15.47 19.81 -4.34
N GLY A 93 -14.67 19.99 -3.28
CA GLY A 93 -15.13 20.59 -2.02
C GLY A 93 -15.84 19.68 -1.02
N GLU A 94 -16.11 18.41 -1.37
CA GLU A 94 -16.77 17.44 -0.48
C GLU A 94 -15.81 16.74 0.51
N GLN A 95 -14.49 16.98 0.44
CA GLN A 95 -13.45 16.44 1.35
C GLN A 95 -13.59 14.92 1.63
N LEU A 96 -14.03 14.14 0.63
CA LEU A 96 -14.37 12.73 0.81
C LEU A 96 -13.14 11.85 1.09
N GLY A 97 -11.98 12.22 0.54
CA GLY A 97 -10.72 11.56 0.83
C GLY A 97 -10.31 11.74 2.28
N GLU A 98 -10.44 12.96 2.80
CA GLU A 98 -10.14 13.28 4.20
C GLU A 98 -11.06 12.52 5.16
N LEU A 99 -12.35 12.41 4.85
CA LEU A 99 -13.28 11.56 5.59
C LEU A 99 -12.79 10.11 5.68
N LEU A 100 -12.33 9.53 4.58
CA LEU A 100 -11.82 8.15 4.57
C LEU A 100 -10.51 8.01 5.34
N LYS A 101 -9.62 9.02 5.29
CA LYS A 101 -8.40 9.06 6.11
C LYS A 101 -8.75 9.06 7.60
N TYR A 102 -9.60 9.97 8.05
CA TYR A 102 -10.01 10.02 9.45
C TYR A 102 -10.64 8.71 9.93
N TRP A 103 -11.49 8.11 9.11
CA TRP A 103 -12.18 6.89 9.48
C TRP A 103 -11.27 5.65 9.49
N HIS A 104 -10.49 5.45 8.43
CA HIS A 104 -9.80 4.20 8.19
C HIS A 104 -8.31 4.25 8.50
N VAL A 105 -7.67 5.41 8.39
CA VAL A 105 -6.25 5.60 8.69
C VAL A 105 -6.08 6.03 10.14
N ASP A 106 -6.71 7.12 10.53
CA ASP A 106 -6.55 7.71 11.88
C ASP A 106 -7.43 7.02 12.93
N LYS A 107 -8.39 6.19 12.48
CA LYS A 107 -9.34 5.45 13.34
C LYS A 107 -10.12 6.36 14.30
N LEU A 108 -10.38 7.60 13.89
CA LEU A 108 -11.17 8.54 14.68
C LEU A 108 -12.60 8.02 14.85
N ASP A 109 -13.21 8.38 15.97
CA ASP A 109 -14.60 8.06 16.18
C ASP A 109 -15.51 8.98 15.35
N LYS A 110 -16.73 8.50 15.07
CA LYS A 110 -17.69 9.20 14.20
C LYS A 110 -18.07 10.61 14.70
N ASP A 111 -18.00 10.86 16.00
CA ASP A 111 -18.35 12.13 16.62
C ASP A 111 -17.20 13.12 16.44
N GLU A 112 -15.96 12.67 16.62
CA GLU A 112 -14.75 13.45 16.29
C GLU A 112 -14.68 13.80 14.81
N ILE A 113 -15.03 12.87 13.92
CA ILE A 113 -15.06 13.11 12.48
C ILE A 113 -16.13 14.15 12.14
N ALA A 114 -17.33 14.01 12.71
CA ALA A 114 -18.43 14.94 12.50
C ALA A 114 -18.07 16.36 12.94
N GLU A 115 -17.42 16.49 14.11
CA GLU A 115 -16.92 17.77 14.62
C GLU A 115 -15.85 18.38 13.71
N LYS A 116 -14.82 17.61 13.36
CA LYS A 116 -13.71 18.06 12.50
C LYS A 116 -14.18 18.53 11.12
N MET A 117 -15.17 17.86 10.54
CA MET A 117 -15.66 18.18 9.21
C MET A 117 -16.88 19.11 9.22
N GLY A 118 -17.40 19.50 10.38
CA GLY A 118 -18.56 20.39 10.49
C GLY A 118 -19.88 19.77 10.01
N TYR A 119 -20.03 18.44 10.07
CA TYR A 119 -21.23 17.72 9.62
C TYR A 119 -22.01 17.10 10.79
N SER A 120 -23.28 16.77 10.55
CA SER A 120 -24.04 15.92 11.47
C SER A 120 -23.56 14.46 11.41
N ARG A 121 -23.70 13.72 12.51
CA ARG A 121 -23.38 12.27 12.56
C ARG A 121 -24.07 11.49 11.44
N ARG A 122 -25.33 11.80 11.13
CA ARG A 122 -26.09 11.11 10.09
C ARG A 122 -25.54 11.43 8.70
N SER A 123 -25.13 12.66 8.47
CA SER A 123 -24.51 13.09 7.21
C SER A 123 -23.18 12.36 6.98
N ILE A 124 -22.38 12.18 8.03
CA ILE A 124 -21.08 11.50 7.96
C ILE A 124 -21.22 10.04 7.46
N TYR A 125 -22.23 9.28 7.89
CA TYR A 125 -22.45 7.92 7.39
C TYR A 125 -22.79 7.89 5.89
N ASN A 126 -23.67 8.78 5.45
CA ASN A 126 -24.04 8.88 4.04
C ASN A 126 -22.83 9.31 3.17
N LEU A 127 -22.04 10.27 3.67
CA LEU A 127 -20.81 10.72 3.03
C LEU A 127 -19.77 9.60 2.97
N LYS A 128 -19.64 8.79 4.03
CA LYS A 128 -18.72 7.65 4.06
C LYS A 128 -19.10 6.63 2.99
N GLU A 129 -20.37 6.25 2.90
CA GLU A 129 -20.81 5.29 1.87
C GLU A 129 -20.55 5.81 0.46
N LYS A 130 -20.86 7.09 0.21
CA LYS A 130 -20.54 7.78 -1.05
C LYS A 130 -19.03 7.78 -1.32
N ALA A 131 -18.22 8.08 -0.31
CA ALA A 131 -16.76 8.14 -0.42
C ALA A 131 -16.17 6.77 -0.77
N ILE A 132 -16.60 5.69 -0.10
CA ILE A 132 -16.11 4.34 -0.39
C ILE A 132 -16.46 3.93 -1.83
N LYS A 133 -17.68 4.23 -2.31
CA LYS A 133 -18.07 3.95 -3.69
C LYS A 133 -17.18 4.73 -4.68
N LYS A 134 -16.97 6.03 -4.44
CA LYS A 134 -16.08 6.87 -5.27
C LYS A 134 -14.65 6.33 -5.28
N PHE A 135 -14.13 5.93 -4.12
CA PHE A 135 -12.80 5.32 -3.99
C PHE A 135 -12.69 4.00 -4.76
N ALA A 136 -13.67 3.10 -4.62
CA ALA A 136 -13.69 1.83 -5.35
C ALA A 136 -13.69 2.04 -6.87
N ILE A 137 -14.45 3.02 -7.38
CA ILE A 137 -14.47 3.36 -8.80
C ILE A 137 -13.11 3.90 -9.26
N ARG A 138 -12.44 4.74 -8.47
CA ARG A 138 -11.14 5.30 -8.86
C ARG A 138 -10.01 4.27 -8.84
N ILE A 139 -9.97 3.38 -7.85
CA ILE A 139 -8.97 2.30 -7.75
C ILE A 139 -9.21 1.20 -8.80
N PHE A 140 -10.45 0.73 -8.95
CA PHE A 140 -10.74 -0.46 -9.77
C PHE A 140 -11.29 -0.11 -11.17
N GLY A 141 -11.48 1.17 -11.48
CA GLY A 141 -12.04 1.63 -12.76
C GLY A 141 -13.47 1.10 -12.99
N ILE A 142 -13.74 0.68 -14.24
CA ILE A 142 -15.06 0.16 -14.65
C ILE A 142 -15.55 -1.03 -13.81
N LYS A 143 -14.61 -1.80 -13.24
CA LYS A 143 -14.95 -2.91 -12.35
C LYS A 143 -15.61 -2.43 -11.06
N GLY A 144 -15.19 -1.27 -10.55
CA GLY A 144 -15.81 -0.63 -9.38
C GLY A 144 -17.25 -0.19 -9.61
N LEU A 145 -17.68 0.03 -10.86
CA LEU A 145 -19.05 0.39 -11.22
C LEU A 145 -20.01 -0.82 -11.28
N MET A 146 -19.51 -2.05 -11.46
CA MET A 146 -20.34 -3.26 -11.60
C MET A 146 -21.01 -3.73 -10.29
N VAL A 147 -21.02 -2.89 -9.25
CA VAL A 147 -21.53 -3.19 -7.90
C VAL A 147 -22.81 -2.39 -7.58
N VAL A 148 -23.47 -1.81 -8.59
CA VAL A 148 -24.79 -1.17 -8.43
C VAL A 148 -25.91 -2.17 -8.73
#